data_AF-A0A8J9V6T8-F1
#
_entry.id   AF-A0A8J9V6T8-F1
#
_cell.length_a   1.000
_cell.length_b   1.000
_cell.length_c   1.000
_cell.angle_alpha   90.00
_cell.angle_beta   90.00
_cell.angle_gamma   90.00
#
_symmetry.space_group_name_H-M   'P 1'
#
loop_
_entity.id
_entity.type
_entity.pdbx_description
1 polymer ?
#
loop_
_entity_poly.entity_id
_entity_poly.type
_entity_poly.pdbx_seq_one_letter_code
_entity_poly.pdbx_strand_id
1 'polypeptide(L)' 'MWGISCLLLLTLGLVQGRTRLDPLVDTPQGLIRGLKVDEGDYSMFLGIPYAKVDENNPFGDIVMLIIPT' A
#
# COMPACT_ATOMS: atom_id res chain seq x y z
N MET A 1 -18.94 25.34 31.76
CA MET A 1 -17.52 24.95 31.88
C MET A 1 -17.33 23.44 31.69
N TRP A 2 -18.10 22.59 32.37
CA TRP A 2 -17.97 21.13 32.27
C TRP A 2 -18.41 20.53 30.92
N GLY A 3 -19.48 21.06 30.31
CA GLY A 3 -19.95 20.56 29.00
C GLY A 3 -18.92 20.68 27.88
N ILE A 4 -18.14 21.77 27.88
CA ILE A 4 -17.05 21.98 26.90
C ILE A 4 -15.92 20.97 27.15
N SER A 5 -15.63 20.67 28.43
CA SER A 5 -14.63 19.68 28.80
C SER A 5 -15.04 18.26 28.42
N CYS A 6 -16.32 17.89 28.63
CA CYS A 6 -16.87 16.62 28.14
C CYS A 6 -16.82 16.52 26.62
N LEU A 7 -17.19 17.60 25.91
CA LEU A 7 -17.17 17.65 24.45
C LEU A 7 -15.73 17.48 23.91
N LEU A 8 -14.75 18.11 24.54
CA LEU A 8 -13.33 17.99 24.18
C LEU A 8 -12.80 16.55 24.40
N LEU A 9 -13.18 15.91 25.51
CA LEU A 9 -12.81 14.51 25.79
C LEU A 9 -13.43 13.55 24.77
N LEU A 10 -14.68 13.79 24.35
CA LEU A 10 -15.38 12.99 23.36
C LEU A 10 -14.72 13.10 21.98
N THR A 11 -14.34 14.30 21.54
CA THR A 11 -13.70 14.48 20.23
C THR A 11 -12.30 13.90 20.17
N LEU A 12 -11.53 13.99 21.26
CA LEU A 12 -10.20 13.37 21.36
C LEU A 12 -10.27 11.84 21.36
N GLY A 13 -11.28 11.24 22.01
CA GLY A 13 -11.47 9.79 22.03
C GLY A 13 -11.95 9.22 20.69
N LEU A 14 -12.66 10.01 19.87
CA LEU A 14 -13.12 9.62 18.54
C LEU A 14 -12.04 9.82 17.45
N VAL A 15 -11.05 10.67 17.71
CA VAL A 15 -9.87 10.82 16.85
C VAL A 15 -8.96 9.60 17.04
N GLN A 16 -9.26 8.55 16.27
CA GLN A 16 -8.29 7.49 16.04
C GLN A 16 -7.29 8.00 14.99
N GLY A 17 -6.14 8.47 15.45
CA GLY A 17 -4.98 8.73 14.60
C GLY A 17 -4.43 7.41 14.05
N ARG A 18 -5.14 6.78 13.11
CA ARG A 18 -4.62 5.61 12.40
C ARG A 18 -3.47 6.11 11.54
N THR A 19 -2.25 5.93 12.02
CA THR A 19 -1.04 6.15 11.23
C THR A 19 -1.15 5.28 9.99
N ARG A 20 -1.43 5.91 8.85
CA ARG A 20 -1.54 5.23 7.56
C ARG A 20 -0.13 4.89 7.07
N LEU A 21 0.40 3.81 7.61
CA LEU A 21 1.61 3.18 7.14
C LEU A 21 1.22 2.32 5.93
N ASP A 22 1.31 2.90 4.74
CA ASP A 22 1.17 2.12 3.52
C ASP A 22 2.40 1.21 3.39
N PRO A 23 2.20 -0.10 3.14
CA PRO A 23 3.31 -1.02 2.98
C PRO A 23 4.18 -0.60 1.78
N LEU A 24 5.49 -0.68 1.94
CA LEU A 24 6.46 -0.23 0.95
C LEU A 24 7.50 -1.33 0.73
N VAL A 25 7.71 -1.71 -0.53
CA VAL A 25 8.69 -2.73 -0.93
C VAL A 25 9.70 -2.08 -1.86
N ASP A 26 10.98 -2.33 -1.60
CA ASP A 26 12.07 -1.92 -2.47
C ASP A 26 12.35 -2.99 -3.52
N THR A 27 12.56 -2.57 -4.76
CA THR A 27 12.85 -3.46 -5.89
C THR A 27 13.97 -2.86 -6.73
N PRO A 28 14.67 -3.65 -7.55
CA PRO A 28 15.68 -3.12 -8.47
C PRO A 28 15.16 -2.01 -9.41
N GLN A 29 13.84 -1.96 -9.64
CA GLN A 29 13.14 -1.01 -10.50
C GLN A 29 12.60 0.21 -9.72
N GLY A 30 12.67 0.20 -8.39
CA GLY A 30 12.26 1.27 -7.50
C GLY A 30 11.28 0.84 -6.40
N LEU A 31 10.82 1.82 -5.63
CA LEU A 31 9.91 1.61 -4.51
C LEU A 31 8.47 1.38 -4.99
N ILE A 32 7.83 0.35 -4.45
CA ILE A 32 6.44 0.00 -4.73
C ILE A 32 5.62 0.21 -3.47
N ARG A 33 4.61 1.07 -3.57
CA ARG A 33 3.64 1.33 -2.51
C ARG A 33 2.44 0.40 -2.64
N GLY A 34 2.16 -0.36 -1.59
CA GLY A 34 1.04 -1.27 -1.51
C GLY A 34 -0.15 -0.69 -0.77
N LEU A 35 -1.15 -1.55 -0.60
CA LEU A 35 -2.38 -1.30 0.14
C LEU A 35 -2.36 -2.18 1.40
N LYS A 36 -2.67 -1.56 2.54
CA LYS A 36 -2.98 -2.30 3.75
C LYS A 36 -4.42 -2.80 3.68
N VAL A 37 -4.63 -4.07 4.02
CA VAL A 37 -5.96 -4.66 4.11
C VAL A 37 -6.54 -4.37 5.49
N ASP A 38 -7.83 -4.05 5.56
CA ASP A 38 -8.53 -3.83 6.83
C ASP A 38 -8.69 -5.14 7.63
N GLU A 39 -8.82 -6.27 6.93
CA GLU A 39 -8.99 -7.60 7.49
C GLU A 39 -7.94 -8.58 6.93
N GLY A 40 -7.07 -9.09 7.81
CA GLY A 40 -6.00 -10.02 7.47
C GLY A 40 -4.60 -9.46 7.71
N ASP A 41 -3.60 -10.35 7.76
CA ASP A 41 -2.19 -10.00 7.99
C ASP A 41 -1.37 -10.16 6.71
N TYR A 42 -1.71 -9.36 5.70
CA TYR A 42 -0.96 -9.29 4.46
C TYR A 42 -1.10 -7.90 3.82
N SER A 43 -0.23 -7.62 2.86
CA SER A 43 -0.23 -6.38 2.07
C SER A 43 -0.50 -6.70 0.61
N MET A 44 -1.27 -5.87 -0.06
CA MET A 44 -1.58 -6.04 -1.48
C MET A 44 -0.77 -5.08 -2.35
N PHE A 45 -0.19 -5.58 -3.42
CA PHE A 45 0.47 -4.77 -4.44
C PHE A 45 -0.10 -5.15 -5.81
N LEU A 46 -0.71 -4.18 -6.49
CA LEU A 46 -1.54 -4.43 -7.67
C LEU A 46 -0.96 -3.68 -8.88
N GLY A 47 -1.05 -4.29 -10.06
CA GLY A 47 -0.67 -3.64 -11.32
C GLY A 47 0.82 -3.32 -11.46
N ILE A 48 1.70 -4.02 -10.72
CA ILE A 48 3.14 -3.84 -10.88
C ILE A 48 3.55 -4.33 -12.28
N PRO A 49 4.14 -3.47 -13.13
CA PRO A 49 4.64 -3.90 -14.42
C PRO A 49 5.79 -4.89 -14.22
N TYR A 50 5.67 -6.09 -14.79
CA TYR A 50 6.67 -7.15 -14.67
C TYR A 50 7.56 -7.27 -15.92
N ALA A 51 7.16 -6.68 -17.05
CA ALA A 51 7.90 -6.65 -18.30
C ALA A 51 7.41 -5.52 -19.22
N LYS A 52 8.19 -5.19 -20.25
CA LYS A 52 7.72 -4.38 -21.39
C LYS A 52 7.16 -5.30 -22.47
N VAL A 53 6.07 -4.89 -23.11
CA VAL A 53 5.52 -5.60 -24.27
C VAL A 53 6.41 -5.34 -25.48
N ASP A 54 6.82 -6.40 -26.18
CA ASP A 54 7.40 -6.30 -27.52
C ASP A 54 6.27 -6.23 -28.56
N GLU A 55 6.07 -5.07 -29.17
CA GLU A 55 5.01 -4.86 -30.17
C GLU A 55 5.19 -5.73 -31.43
N ASN A 56 6.42 -6.15 -31.73
CA ASN A 56 6.72 -6.97 -32.89
C ASN A 56 6.55 -8.47 -32.62
N ASN A 57 6.56 -8.87 -31.34
CA ASN A 57 6.33 -10.23 -30.90
C ASN A 57 5.63 -10.27 -29.52
N PRO A 58 4.33 -9.91 -29.45
CA PRO A 58 3.62 -9.71 -28.20
C PRO A 58 3.44 -10.98 -27.36
N PHE A 59 3.68 -12.14 -27.96
CA PHE A 59 3.59 -13.45 -27.31
C PHE A 59 4.95 -14.16 -27.20
N GLY A 60 6.05 -13.44 -27.41
CA GLY A 60 7.41 -13.94 -27.22
C GLY A 60 7.78 -14.16 -25.76
N ASP A 61 8.98 -14.71 -25.53
CA ASP A 61 9.48 -14.96 -24.19
C ASP A 61 9.58 -13.68 -23.36
N ILE A 62 9.09 -13.74 -22.12
CA ILE A 62 9.12 -12.63 -21.16
C ILE A 62 10.24 -12.84 -20.14
N VAL A 63 10.98 -11.76 -19.86
CA VAL A 63 11.90 -11.72 -18.72
C VAL A 63 11.09 -11.37 -17.47
N MET A 64 11.02 -12.30 -16.52
CA MET A 64 10.27 -12.13 -15.28
C MET A 64 10.99 -11.18 -14.31
N LEU A 65 10.27 -10.19 -13.79
CA LEU A 65 10.74 -9.32 -12.71
C LEU A 65 10.66 -10.08 -11.38
N ILE A 66 11.81 -10.47 -10.85
CA ILE A 66 11.92 -11.15 -9.56
C ILE A 66 11.89 -10.07 -8.47
N ILE A 67 10.82 -10.03 -7.67
CA ILE A 67 10.78 -9.21 -6.45
C ILE A 67 11.56 -9.97 -5.38
N PRO A 68 12.65 -9.43 -4.82
CA PRO A 68 13.35 -10.09 -3.72
C PRO A 68 12.42 -10.17 -2.50
N THR A 69 12.30 -11.36 -1.92
CA THR A 69 11.59 -11.63 -0.66
C THR A 69 12.43 -11.22 0.54
#